data_AF-E2N936-F1
#
_entry.id   AF-E2N936-F1
#
_cell.length_a   1.000
_cell.length_b   1.000
_cell.length_c   1.000
_cell.angle_alpha   90.00
_cell.angle_beta   90.00
_cell.angle_gamma   90.00
#
_symmetry.space_group_name_H-M   'P 1'
#
loop_
_entity.id
_entity.type
_entity.pdbx_description
1 polymer ?
#
loop_
_entity_poly.entity_id
_entity_poly.type
_entity_poly.pdbx_seq_one_letter_code
_entity_poly.pdbx_strand_id
1 'polypeptide(L)' 'MLTKVIEQAKIDRFARWMGHAERIVIVAHVAPDGDAIGSSLGLWHFLNS' A
#
# COMPACT_ATOMS: atom_id res chain seq x y z
N MET A 1 19.48 15.64 2.15
CA MET A 1 19.40 14.28 1.57
C MET A 1 18.06 13.69 1.96
N LEU A 2 17.37 13.02 1.04
CA LEU A 2 16.17 12.25 1.37
C LEU A 2 16.58 10.97 2.08
N THR A 3 15.89 10.63 3.18
CA THR A 3 16.19 9.46 4.01
C THR A 3 15.26 8.31 3.65
N LYS A 4 15.80 7.10 3.53
CA LYS A 4 14.99 5.88 3.41
C LYS A 4 14.40 5.53 4.78
N VAL A 5 13.10 5.78 4.96
CA VAL A 5 12.40 5.53 6.23
C VAL A 5 11.94 4.06 6.34
N ILE A 6 11.63 3.42 5.21
CA ILE A 6 11.17 2.03 5.17
C ILE A 6 12.35 1.10 4.92
N GLU A 7 12.47 0.05 5.74
CA GLU A 7 13.49 -1.00 5.55
C GLU A 7 13.36 -1.67 4.18
N GLN A 8 14.49 -1.80 3.47
CA GLN A 8 14.53 -2.36 2.12
C GLN A 8 13.94 -3.79 2.06
N ALA A 9 14.21 -4.63 3.05
CA ALA A 9 13.70 -5.99 3.10
C ALA A 9 12.15 -6.08 3.13
N LYS A 10 11.47 -5.07 3.71
CA LYS A 10 10.00 -4.99 3.72
C LYS A 10 9.46 -4.64 2.33
N ILE A 11 10.15 -3.73 1.63
CA ILE A 11 9.82 -3.33 0.26
C ILE A 11 9.98 -4.53 -0.68
N ASP A 12 11.13 -5.21 -0.61
CA ASP A 12 11.43 -6.35 -1.49
C ASP A 12 10.43 -7.50 -1.29
N ARG A 13 10.04 -7.76 -0.04
CA ARG A 13 9.03 -8.78 0.28
C ARG A 13 7.66 -8.41 -0.26
N PHE A 14 7.23 -7.16 -0.10
CA PHE A 14 5.95 -6.68 -0.61
C PHE A 14 5.90 -6.74 -2.14
N ALA A 15 6.95 -6.31 -2.83
CA ALA A 15 7.03 -6.36 -4.29
C ALA A 15 6.86 -7.79 -4.85
N ARG A 16 7.41 -8.80 -4.16
CA ARG A 16 7.22 -10.22 -4.54
C ARG A 16 5.76 -10.66 -4.42
N TRP A 17 5.07 -10.27 -3.35
CA TRP A 17 3.63 -10.59 -3.20
C TRP A 17 2.80 -9.91 -4.27
N MET A 18 3.11 -8.66 -4.60
CA MET A 18 2.43 -7.90 -5.64
C MET A 18 2.57 -8.53 -7.03
N GLY A 19 3.73 -9.10 -7.36
CA GLY A 19 3.95 -9.77 -8.63
C GLY A 19 3.14 -11.06 -8.82
N HIS A 20 2.62 -11.66 -7.74
CA HIS A 20 1.86 -12.91 -7.77
C HIS A 20 0.36 -12.73 -7.48
N ALA A 21 -0.06 -11.54 -7.04
CA ALA A 21 -1.42 -11.30 -6.61
C ALA A 21 -2.35 -11.02 -7.80
N GLU A 22 -3.34 -11.88 -8.02
CA GLU A 22 -4.40 -11.64 -9.02
C GLU A 22 -5.51 -10.71 -8.49
N ARG A 23 -5.73 -10.71 -7.17
CA ARG A 23 -6.78 -9.94 -6.50
C ARG A 23 -6.27 -9.41 -5.17
N ILE A 24 -6.54 -8.14 -4.91
CA ILE A 24 -6.05 -7.42 -3.73
C ILE A 24 -7.23 -6.73 -3.06
N VAL A 25 -7.32 -6.87 -1.73
CA VAL A 25 -8.31 -6.19 -0.90
C VAL A 25 -7.57 -5.22 0.01
N ILE A 26 -8.01 -3.95 0.00
CA ILE A 26 -7.51 -2.90 0.90
C ILE A 26 -8.56 -2.71 1.99
N VAL A 27 -8.14 -2.72 3.26
CA VAL A 27 -9.04 -2.62 4.41
C VAL A 27 -8.60 -1.45 5.29
N ALA A 28 -9.55 -0.62 5.69
CA ALA A 28 -9.38 0.47 6.64
C ALA A 28 -9.97 0.09 8.01
N HIS A 29 -9.64 0.87 9.04
CA HIS A 29 -10.23 0.69 10.37
C HIS A 29 -11.71 1.16 10.40
N VAL A 30 -12.43 0.76 11.45
CA VAL A 30 -13.82 1.20 11.71
C VAL A 30 -13.88 2.73 11.85
N ALA A 31 -14.97 3.33 11.37
CA ALA A 31 -15.13 4.79 11.30
C ALA A 31 -13.90 5.48 10.69
N PRO A 32 -13.57 5.18 9.42
CA PRO A 32 -12.35 5.66 8.79
C PRO A 32 -12.38 7.19 8.67
N ASP A 33 -11.23 7.81 8.94
CA ASP A 33 -11.04 9.24 8.75
C ASP A 33 -10.49 9.55 7.35
N GLY A 34 -10.18 10.83 7.10
CA GLY A 34 -9.68 11.28 5.81
C GLY A 34 -8.33 10.64 5.43
N ASP A 35 -7.48 10.31 6.41
CA ASP A 35 -6.19 9.68 6.14
C ASP A 35 -6.37 8.22 5.74
N ALA A 36 -7.21 7.47 6.48
CA ALA A 36 -7.52 6.09 6.15
C ALA A 36 -8.15 5.94 4.76
N ILE A 37 -9.08 6.83 4.39
CA ILE A 37 -9.69 6.85 3.05
C ILE A 37 -8.68 7.30 1.99
N GLY A 38 -7.92 8.37 2.26
CA GLY A 38 -6.96 8.93 1.31
C GLY A 38 -5.83 7.95 0.96
N SER A 39 -5.23 7.33 1.98
CA SER A 39 -4.19 6.30 1.79
C SER A 39 -4.73 5.06 1.05
N SER A 40 -5.94 4.62 1.39
CA SER A 40 -6.59 3.47 0.71
C SER A 40 -6.86 3.76 -0.77
N LEU A 41 -7.42 4.94 -1.09
CA LEU A 41 -7.70 5.34 -2.46
C LEU A 41 -6.42 5.61 -3.26
N GLY A 42 -5.41 6.22 -2.63
CA GLY A 42 -4.11 6.45 -3.25
C GLY A 42 -3.42 5.14 -3.63
N LEU A 43 -3.42 4.16 -2.72
CA LEU A 43 -2.90 2.82 -3.02
C LEU A 43 -3.73 2.12 -4.10
N TRP A 44 -5.06 2.17 -4.00
CA TRP A 44 -5.94 1.59 -5.02
C TRP A 44 -5.67 2.17 -6.41
N HIS A 45 -5.52 3.49 -6.52
CA HIS A 45 -5.22 4.15 -7.80
C HIS A 45 -3.87 3.70 -8.36
N PHE A 46 -2.84 3.60 -7.52
CA PHE A 46 -1.52 3.09 -7.92
C PHE A 46 -1.56 1.64 -8.40
N LEU A 47 -2.38 0.79 -7.79
CA LEU A 47 -2.50 -0.63 -8.16
C LEU A 47 -3.34 -0.88 -9.41
N ASN A 48 -4.18 0.09 -9.79
CA ASN A 48 -5.12 -0.04 -10.90
C ASN A 48 -4.73 0.82 -12.13
N SER A 49 -3.63 1.56 -12.06
CA SER A 49 -3.10 2.40 -13.16
C SER A 49 -1.79 1.84 -13.68
#